data_AF-D4JDI0-F1
#
_entry.id   AF-D4JDI0-F1
#
_cell.length_a   1.000
_cell.length_b   1.000
_cell.length_c   1.000
_cell.angle_alpha   90.00
_cell.angle_beta   90.00
_cell.angle_gamma   90.00
#
_symmetry.space_group_name_H-M   'P 1'
#
loop_
_entity.id
_entity.type
_entity.pdbx_description
1 polymer ?
#
loop_
_entity_poly.entity_id
_entity_poly.type
_entity_poly.pdbx_seq_one_letter_code
_entity_poly.pdbx_strand_id
1 'polypeptide(L)'
;MKIRIYQINSDRDEHRMMFLSRDRLERFQGSPEVDSKIYDKVYDKEVDCSNLEEVYTMLNINHPSDYRGRSLSVSDVVEVYESDAAPQGFYFCDSFGFKQVAFHPEKCSVSERMNEQSAEKISVLLVEPGKYPRMIEIEDSLEAMQRVVGGDIEEFMPYEEEIAIICNEEGKMNGMLPNRAIYSEPEGAKGREMVDIIFGQFFICYAPAESEKFLSLQKELAQKYEAQFKLPERFFKQGDNIIAVPYKPKSKEYER
;
A
#
# COMPACT_ATOMS: atom_id res chain seq x y z
N MET A 1 -2.71 -13.61 20.25
CA MET A 1 -3.28 -12.71 21.29
C MET A 1 -4.30 -11.77 20.67
N LYS A 2 -5.41 -11.45 21.34
CA LYS A 2 -6.38 -10.45 20.87
C LYS A 2 -6.12 -9.10 21.53
N ILE A 3 -5.96 -8.08 20.69
CA ILE A 3 -5.55 -6.75 21.11
C ILE A 3 -6.41 -5.66 20.50
N ARG A 4 -6.44 -4.51 21.18
CA ARG A 4 -6.86 -3.23 20.61
C ARG A 4 -5.78 -2.20 20.75
N ILE A 5 -5.74 -1.27 19.81
CA ILE A 5 -4.80 -0.17 19.81
C ILE A 5 -5.56 1.14 19.90
N TYR A 6 -5.08 1.99 20.81
CA TYR A 6 -5.60 3.31 21.04
C TYR A 6 -4.50 4.33 20.79
N GLN A 7 -4.79 5.33 19.98
CA GLN A 7 -3.84 6.40 19.63
C GLN A 7 -4.47 7.76 19.89
N ILE A 8 -3.65 8.72 20.32
CA ILE A 8 -4.11 10.09 20.56
C ILE A 8 -4.57 10.70 19.23
N ASN A 9 -5.74 11.33 19.27
CA ASN A 9 -6.26 12.16 18.19
C ASN A 9 -5.70 13.58 18.33
N SER A 10 -4.99 14.06 17.31
CA SER A 10 -4.33 15.37 17.32
C SER A 10 -5.29 16.53 17.56
N ASP A 11 -6.54 16.42 17.12
CA ASP A 11 -7.54 17.48 17.24
C ASP A 11 -8.06 17.63 18.68
N ARG A 12 -7.94 16.56 19.48
CA ARG A 12 -8.27 16.55 20.91
C ARG A 12 -7.04 16.69 21.82
N ASP A 13 -5.84 16.75 21.27
CA ASP A 13 -4.59 16.78 22.03
C ASP A 13 -4.15 18.20 22.42
N GLU A 14 -4.98 18.86 23.23
CA GLU A 14 -4.75 20.26 23.64
C GLU A 14 -3.40 20.48 24.33
N HIS A 15 -2.90 19.47 25.05
CA HIS A 15 -1.66 19.54 25.83
C HIS A 15 -0.45 18.93 25.10
N ARG A 16 -0.61 18.52 23.84
CA ARG A 16 0.47 17.93 23.00
C ARG A 16 1.14 16.71 23.64
N MET A 17 0.32 15.79 24.13
CA MET A 17 0.73 14.53 24.74
C MET A 17 1.19 13.48 23.75
N MET A 18 0.87 13.65 22.47
CA MET A 18 1.32 12.76 21.42
C MET A 18 2.85 12.63 21.42
N PHE A 19 3.35 11.40 21.41
CA PHE A 19 4.78 11.06 21.47
C PHE A 19 5.50 11.42 22.78
N LEU A 20 4.77 11.80 23.83
CA LEU A 20 5.37 12.04 25.14
C LEU A 20 5.32 10.80 26.02
N SER A 21 6.43 10.58 26.73
CA SER A 21 6.56 9.56 27.76
C SER A 21 5.65 9.84 28.95
N ARG A 22 5.32 8.79 29.71
CA ARG A 22 4.34 8.87 30.81
C ARG A 22 4.77 9.83 31.92
N ASP A 23 6.06 9.92 32.19
CA ASP A 23 6.65 10.82 33.20
C ASP A 23 6.42 12.31 32.91
N ARG A 24 6.01 12.66 31.69
CA ARG A 24 5.70 14.04 31.28
C ARG A 24 4.23 14.41 31.45
N LEU A 25 3.33 13.45 31.63
CA LEU A 25 1.89 13.69 31.68
C LEU A 25 1.54 14.71 32.78
N GLU A 26 1.95 14.48 34.02
CA GLU A 26 1.63 15.36 35.15
C GLU A 26 2.08 16.81 34.90
N ARG A 27 3.24 16.98 34.26
CA ARG A 27 3.78 18.30 33.94
C ARG A 27 2.92 19.08 32.95
N PHE A 28 2.30 18.41 31.97
CA PHE A 28 1.63 19.09 30.84
C PHE A 28 0.10 19.13 30.97
N GLN A 29 -0.54 18.14 31.60
CA GLN A 29 -2.01 18.11 31.83
C GLN A 29 -2.40 18.15 33.32
N GLY A 30 -1.43 18.27 34.23
CA GLY A 30 -1.71 18.33 35.67
C GLY A 30 -2.14 17.01 36.32
N SER A 31 -2.05 15.88 35.59
CA SER A 31 -2.37 14.54 36.09
C SER A 31 -1.40 13.49 35.53
N PRO A 32 -0.94 12.52 36.35
CA PRO A 32 -0.11 11.40 35.90
C PRO A 32 -0.90 10.29 35.17
N GLU A 33 -2.23 10.40 35.11
CA GLU A 33 -3.11 9.41 34.47
C GLU A 33 -3.28 9.68 32.97
N VAL A 34 -3.47 8.62 32.19
CA VAL A 34 -3.75 8.76 30.75
C VAL A 34 -5.19 9.24 30.56
N ASP A 35 -5.40 10.38 29.90
CA ASP A 35 -6.74 10.83 29.56
C ASP A 35 -7.29 10.04 28.37
N SER A 36 -8.11 9.03 28.62
CA SER A 36 -8.69 8.20 27.55
C SER A 36 -9.59 8.97 26.57
N LYS A 37 -10.07 10.18 26.92
CA LYS A 37 -11.00 10.96 26.06
C LYS A 37 -10.35 11.50 24.79
N ILE A 38 -9.02 11.66 24.80
CA ILE A 38 -8.27 12.16 23.64
C ILE A 38 -7.85 11.04 22.68
N TYR A 39 -8.17 9.78 22.99
CA TYR A 39 -7.79 8.63 22.19
C TYR A 39 -8.89 8.16 21.25
N ASP A 40 -8.46 7.63 20.11
CA ASP A 40 -9.26 6.82 19.19
C ASP A 40 -8.83 5.37 19.24
N LYS A 41 -9.80 4.45 19.22
CA LYS A 41 -9.55 3.05 18.87
C LYS A 41 -9.25 2.97 17.38
N VAL A 42 -8.06 2.51 17.01
CA VAL A 42 -7.59 2.44 15.61
C VAL A 42 -7.45 1.01 15.09
N TYR A 43 -7.43 0.01 15.98
CA TYR A 43 -7.23 -1.39 15.61
C TYR A 43 -7.88 -2.31 16.65
N ASP A 44 -8.41 -3.45 16.21
CA ASP A 44 -9.08 -4.47 17.04
C ASP A 44 -9.03 -5.82 16.33
N LYS A 45 -8.00 -6.61 16.64
CA LYS A 45 -7.72 -7.86 15.92
C LYS A 45 -7.04 -8.90 16.82
N GLU A 46 -7.15 -10.14 16.38
CA GLU A 46 -6.31 -11.23 16.82
C GLU A 46 -5.00 -11.21 16.04
N VAL A 47 -3.87 -11.23 16.74
CA VAL A 47 -2.52 -11.16 16.18
C VAL A 47 -1.67 -12.33 16.66
N ASP A 48 -0.76 -12.79 15.81
CA ASP A 48 0.21 -13.84 16.12
C ASP A 48 1.45 -13.25 16.81
N CYS A 49 1.24 -12.71 18.01
CA CYS A 49 2.31 -12.15 18.84
C CYS A 49 2.29 -12.81 20.23
N SER A 50 3.48 -13.04 20.75
CA SER A 50 3.72 -13.70 22.04
C SER A 50 3.93 -12.71 23.19
N ASN A 51 4.19 -11.43 22.89
CA ASN A 51 4.42 -10.39 23.89
C ASN A 51 4.21 -8.99 23.28
N LEU A 52 4.26 -7.94 24.12
CA LEU A 52 4.05 -6.55 23.70
C LEU A 52 5.17 -6.00 22.79
N GLU A 53 6.40 -6.53 22.87
CA GLU A 53 7.51 -6.09 22.01
C GLU A 53 7.36 -6.60 20.57
N GLU A 54 6.80 -7.81 20.40
CA GLU A 54 6.39 -8.32 19.09
C GLU A 54 5.23 -7.51 18.51
N VAL A 55 4.25 -7.14 19.36
CA VAL A 55 3.16 -6.23 18.96
C VAL A 55 3.74 -4.88 18.52
N TYR A 56 4.71 -4.33 19.25
CA TYR A 56 5.41 -3.11 18.87
C TYR A 56 6.08 -3.26 17.52
N THR A 57 6.89 -4.30 17.33
CA THR A 57 7.62 -4.53 16.08
C THR A 57 6.67 -4.66 14.88
N MET A 58 5.58 -5.41 15.02
CA MET A 58 4.55 -5.55 14.01
C MET A 58 3.89 -4.21 13.67
N LEU A 59 3.42 -3.47 14.67
CA LEU A 59 2.64 -2.25 14.44
C LEU A 59 3.49 -0.98 14.27
N ASN A 60 4.81 -1.07 14.43
CA ASN A 60 5.76 0.02 14.19
C ASN A 60 6.46 -0.12 12.82
N ILE A 61 6.82 -1.36 12.44
CA ILE A 61 7.64 -1.65 11.25
C ILE A 61 6.89 -2.53 10.23
N ASN A 62 6.32 -3.65 10.68
CA ASN A 62 5.77 -4.69 9.79
C ASN A 62 4.23 -4.66 9.79
N HIS A 63 3.64 -3.53 9.40
CA HIS A 63 2.20 -3.31 9.54
C HIS A 63 1.36 -4.41 8.85
N PRO A 64 0.34 -4.96 9.53
CA PRO A 64 -0.69 -5.76 8.88
C PRO A 64 -1.35 -4.98 7.73
N SER A 65 -1.74 -5.67 6.66
CA SER A 65 -2.34 -5.03 5.48
C SER A 65 -3.67 -4.31 5.77
N ASP A 66 -4.32 -4.64 6.89
CA ASP A 66 -5.56 -4.02 7.37
C ASP A 66 -5.34 -2.99 8.50
N TYR A 67 -4.09 -2.68 8.85
CA TYR A 67 -3.77 -1.65 9.84
C TYR A 67 -3.81 -0.26 9.17
N ARG A 68 -4.56 0.66 9.77
CA ARG A 68 -4.73 2.05 9.29
C ARG A 68 -4.39 3.11 10.34
N GLY A 69 -3.92 2.68 11.51
CA GLY A 69 -3.34 3.56 12.53
C GLY A 69 -1.98 4.10 12.10
N ARG A 70 -1.47 5.11 12.82
CA ARG A 70 -0.05 5.51 12.70
C ARG A 70 0.84 4.40 13.26
N SER A 71 2.10 4.33 12.86
CA SER A 71 3.07 3.41 13.48
C SER A 71 3.01 3.50 15.00
N LEU A 72 2.90 2.35 15.67
CA LEU A 72 2.81 2.27 17.12
C LEU A 72 4.03 2.96 17.74
N SER A 73 3.79 3.93 18.61
CA SER A 73 4.84 4.77 19.17
C SER A 73 4.55 5.17 20.60
N VAL A 74 5.49 5.90 21.20
CA VAL A 74 5.33 6.50 22.52
C VAL A 74 4.00 7.27 22.56
N SER A 75 3.29 7.15 23.68
CA SER A 75 1.93 7.66 23.90
C SER A 75 0.79 6.79 23.39
N ASP A 76 1.04 5.67 22.71
CA ASP A 76 -0.02 4.74 22.35
C ASP A 76 -0.37 3.79 23.49
N VAL A 77 -1.59 3.27 23.48
CA VAL A 77 -2.04 2.27 24.45
C VAL A 77 -2.44 0.98 23.73
N VAL A 78 -1.85 -0.12 24.16
CA VAL A 78 -2.20 -1.49 23.75
C VAL A 78 -3.09 -2.10 24.81
N GLU A 79 -4.33 -2.44 24.46
CA GLU A 79 -5.18 -3.30 25.28
C GLU A 79 -4.94 -4.75 24.90
N VAL A 80 -4.62 -5.59 25.88
CA VAL A 80 -4.66 -7.04 25.76
C VAL A 80 -5.93 -7.50 26.45
N TYR A 81 -6.92 -7.99 25.69
CA TYR A 81 -8.20 -8.43 26.26
C TYR A 81 -8.38 -9.95 26.24
N GLU A 82 -7.57 -10.67 25.45
CA GLU A 82 -7.53 -12.14 25.45
C GLU A 82 -6.15 -12.64 25.03
N SER A 83 -5.43 -13.32 25.92
CA SER A 83 -4.10 -13.87 25.62
C SER A 83 -3.68 -14.88 26.68
N ASP A 84 -3.01 -15.94 26.25
CA ASP A 84 -2.30 -16.87 27.14
C ASP A 84 -0.84 -16.43 27.38
N ALA A 85 -0.33 -15.50 26.56
CA ALA A 85 1.08 -15.13 26.52
C ALA A 85 1.41 -13.81 27.26
N ALA A 86 0.40 -12.96 27.47
CA ALA A 86 0.55 -11.69 28.19
C ALA A 86 -0.68 -11.42 29.09
N PRO A 87 -0.50 -10.80 30.27
CA PRO A 87 -1.64 -10.50 31.14
C PRO A 87 -2.63 -9.54 30.47
N GLN A 88 -3.91 -9.71 30.76
CA GLN A 88 -4.92 -8.76 30.31
C GLN A 88 -4.73 -7.39 30.97
N GLY A 89 -4.98 -6.32 30.21
CA GLY A 89 -4.87 -4.96 30.70
C GLY A 89 -4.50 -3.95 29.62
N PHE A 90 -4.24 -2.72 30.05
CA PHE A 90 -3.88 -1.60 29.19
C PHE A 90 -2.43 -1.21 29.41
N TYR A 91 -1.68 -1.14 28.32
CA TYR A 91 -0.24 -0.95 28.33
C TYR A 91 0.13 0.27 27.51
N PHE A 92 0.57 1.31 28.20
CA PHE A 92 1.09 2.52 27.59
C PHE A 92 2.49 2.24 27.02
N CYS A 93 2.68 2.53 25.74
CA CYS A 93 3.99 2.52 25.09
C CYS A 93 4.78 3.72 25.59
N ASP A 94 5.82 3.45 26.38
CA ASP A 94 6.66 4.49 26.97
C ASP A 94 7.97 4.62 26.18
N SER A 95 8.84 5.54 26.60
CA SER A 95 10.21 5.69 26.07
C SER A 95 11.04 4.41 26.16
N PHE A 96 10.68 3.50 27.07
CA PHE A 96 11.28 2.16 27.17
C PHE A 96 10.21 1.14 27.57
N GLY A 97 9.90 0.25 26.62
CA GLY A 97 8.91 -0.81 26.78
C GLY A 97 7.52 -0.31 27.14
N PHE A 98 6.78 -1.15 27.85
CA PHE A 98 5.37 -0.92 28.16
C PHE A 98 5.12 -0.76 29.66
N LYS A 99 4.20 0.15 30.01
CA LYS A 99 3.76 0.38 31.38
C LYS A 99 2.26 0.16 31.50
N GLN A 100 1.86 -0.68 32.45
CA GLN A 100 0.44 -0.87 32.72
C GLN A 100 -0.18 0.43 33.28
N VAL A 101 -1.36 0.80 32.77
CA VAL A 101 -2.08 2.04 33.12
C VAL A 101 -3.56 1.77 33.38
N ALA A 102 -4.19 2.64 34.16
CA ALA A 102 -5.64 2.75 34.15
C ALA A 102 -6.06 3.41 32.84
N PHE A 103 -7.04 2.82 32.15
CA PHE A 103 -7.53 3.30 30.87
C PHE A 103 -9.01 2.94 30.72
N HIS A 104 -9.75 3.83 30.07
CA HIS A 104 -11.20 3.81 29.97
C HIS A 104 -11.62 3.77 28.49
N PRO A 105 -11.62 2.59 27.86
CA PRO A 105 -11.90 2.46 26.42
C PRO A 105 -13.31 2.97 26.04
N GLU A 106 -14.26 2.97 26.98
CA GLU A 106 -15.61 3.53 26.82
C GLU A 106 -15.64 5.05 26.62
N LYS A 107 -14.55 5.76 26.94
CA LYS A 107 -14.39 7.20 26.73
C LYS A 107 -13.70 7.53 25.40
N CYS A 108 -13.12 6.53 24.74
CA CYS A 108 -12.45 6.71 23.46
C CYS A 108 -13.48 6.80 22.34
N SER A 109 -13.14 7.55 21.29
CA SER A 109 -13.88 7.46 20.03
C SER A 109 -13.34 6.29 19.20
N VAL A 110 -14.02 5.93 18.11
CA VAL A 110 -13.50 4.97 17.13
C VAL A 110 -12.97 5.78 15.96
N SER A 111 -11.74 5.50 15.54
CA SER A 111 -11.15 6.17 14.38
C SER A 111 -11.97 5.87 13.14
N GLU A 112 -12.27 6.88 12.32
CA GLU A 112 -12.92 6.69 11.02
C GLU A 112 -12.11 5.73 10.13
N ARG A 113 -10.77 5.80 10.23
CA ARG A 113 -9.83 4.92 9.53
C ARG A 113 -9.94 3.45 9.93
N MET A 114 -10.44 3.16 11.15
CA MET A 114 -10.67 1.80 11.61
C MET A 114 -11.88 1.15 10.92
N ASN A 115 -12.84 1.96 10.47
CA ASN A 115 -14.06 1.52 9.79
C ASN A 115 -13.93 1.52 8.26
N GLU A 116 -12.74 1.77 7.70
CA GLU A 116 -12.42 1.53 6.29
C GLU A 116 -12.41 0.01 6.03
N GLN A 117 -13.60 -0.61 6.11
CA GLN A 117 -13.83 -2.01 5.78
C GLN A 117 -13.96 -2.15 4.27
N SER A 118 -13.14 -3.05 3.72
CA SER A 118 -12.73 -3.19 2.32
C SER A 118 -11.91 -2.00 1.85
N ALA A 119 -10.59 -2.20 1.71
CA ALA A 119 -9.82 -1.35 0.83
C ALA A 119 -10.59 -1.31 -0.50
N GLU A 120 -11.02 -0.11 -0.92
CA GLU A 120 -11.69 0.06 -2.21
C GLU A 120 -10.83 -0.65 -3.25
N LYS A 121 -11.43 -1.51 -4.06
CA LYS A 121 -10.67 -2.27 -5.04
C LYS A 121 -10.81 -1.61 -6.39
N ILE A 122 -9.70 -1.56 -7.12
CA ILE A 122 -9.70 -1.19 -8.54
C ILE A 122 -9.43 -2.41 -9.41
N SER A 123 -10.18 -2.51 -10.50
CA SER A 123 -9.94 -3.49 -11.55
C SER A 123 -8.90 -2.94 -12.52
N VAL A 124 -7.74 -3.60 -12.64
CA VAL A 124 -6.61 -3.17 -13.47
C VAL A 124 -6.18 -4.26 -14.43
N LEU A 125 -5.55 -3.89 -15.55
CA LEU A 125 -4.98 -4.85 -16.49
C LEU A 125 -3.52 -5.11 -16.13
N LEU A 126 -3.23 -6.28 -15.54
CA LEU A 126 -1.86 -6.70 -15.23
C LEU A 126 -1.17 -7.25 -16.47
N VAL A 127 0.08 -6.84 -16.69
CA VAL A 127 0.95 -7.32 -17.75
C VAL A 127 2.26 -7.82 -17.15
N GLU A 128 2.48 -9.15 -17.20
CA GLU A 128 3.69 -9.79 -16.67
C GLU A 128 4.67 -10.17 -17.80
N PRO A 129 5.99 -10.17 -17.54
CA PRO A 129 6.98 -10.65 -18.51
C PRO A 129 6.66 -12.07 -18.96
N GLY A 130 6.57 -12.26 -20.27
CA GLY A 130 6.35 -13.57 -20.87
C GLY A 130 4.94 -14.14 -20.77
N LYS A 131 3.97 -13.42 -20.20
CA LYS A 131 2.57 -13.86 -20.08
C LYS A 131 1.59 -13.00 -20.88
N TYR A 132 0.40 -13.55 -21.10
CA TYR A 132 -0.76 -12.79 -21.57
C TYR A 132 -1.23 -11.79 -20.49
N PRO A 133 -1.73 -10.61 -20.89
CA PRO A 133 -2.31 -9.67 -19.94
C PRO A 133 -3.60 -10.24 -19.34
N ARG A 134 -3.92 -9.87 -18.10
CA ARG A 134 -5.14 -10.34 -17.41
C ARG A 134 -5.69 -9.26 -16.49
N MET A 135 -7.01 -9.19 -16.38
CA MET A 135 -7.67 -8.34 -15.40
C MET A 135 -7.48 -8.91 -13.99
N ILE A 136 -7.12 -8.05 -13.04
CA ILE A 136 -7.05 -8.37 -11.62
C ILE A 136 -7.73 -7.27 -10.80
N GLU A 137 -8.12 -7.61 -9.57
CA GLU A 137 -8.49 -6.62 -8.57
C GLU A 137 -7.32 -6.40 -7.62
N ILE A 138 -7.00 -5.13 -7.35
CA ILE A 138 -6.02 -4.74 -6.35
C ILE A 138 -6.66 -3.72 -5.40
N GLU A 139 -6.14 -3.64 -4.18
CA GLU A 139 -6.54 -2.62 -3.22
C GLU A 139 -6.10 -1.23 -3.73
N ASP A 140 -6.94 -0.21 -3.59
CA ASP A 140 -6.69 1.20 -3.88
C ASP A 140 -5.78 1.80 -2.79
N SER A 141 -4.53 1.35 -2.78
CA SER A 141 -3.50 1.81 -1.86
C SER A 141 -2.13 1.75 -2.52
N LEU A 142 -1.26 2.68 -2.17
CA LEU A 142 0.12 2.72 -2.68
C LEU A 142 0.86 1.40 -2.38
N GLU A 143 0.70 0.85 -1.18
CA GLU A 143 1.35 -0.38 -0.75
C GLU A 143 0.90 -1.59 -1.58
N ALA A 144 -0.36 -1.64 -2.00
CA ALA A 144 -0.84 -2.68 -2.90
C ALA A 144 -0.25 -2.54 -4.31
N MET A 145 -0.17 -1.32 -4.82
CA MET A 145 0.44 -1.03 -6.13
C MET A 145 1.94 -1.36 -6.13
N GLN A 146 2.68 -0.95 -5.09
CA GLN A 146 4.09 -1.27 -4.90
C GLN A 146 4.33 -2.78 -4.78
N ARG A 147 3.45 -3.53 -4.09
CA ARG A 147 3.50 -5.01 -4.06
C ARG A 147 3.31 -5.62 -5.44
N VAL A 148 2.45 -5.04 -6.27
CA VAL A 148 2.22 -5.51 -7.64
C VAL A 148 3.45 -5.26 -8.50
N VAL A 149 4.03 -4.06 -8.52
CA VAL A 149 5.17 -3.78 -9.41
C VAL A 149 6.53 -4.19 -8.83
N GLY A 150 6.59 -4.53 -7.54
CA GLY A 150 7.78 -5.02 -6.85
C GLY A 150 8.77 -3.94 -6.42
N GLY A 151 8.29 -2.78 -5.96
CA GLY A 151 9.10 -1.62 -5.55
C GLY A 151 8.31 -0.31 -5.64
N ASP A 152 9.01 0.82 -5.58
CA ASP A 152 8.40 2.14 -5.78
C ASP A 152 7.78 2.27 -7.17
N ILE A 153 6.65 2.97 -7.23
CA ILE A 153 5.86 3.08 -8.45
C ILE A 153 6.27 4.30 -9.28
N GLU A 154 6.32 4.13 -10.59
CA GLU A 154 6.34 5.22 -11.56
C GLU A 154 5.00 5.26 -12.28
N GLU A 155 4.41 6.45 -12.37
CA GLU A 155 3.24 6.72 -13.20
C GLU A 155 3.68 7.18 -14.59
N PHE A 156 3.33 6.39 -15.61
CA PHE A 156 3.64 6.71 -16.99
C PHE A 156 2.38 6.77 -17.86
N MET A 157 2.07 7.94 -18.42
CA MET A 157 0.89 8.19 -19.27
C MET A 157 1.30 8.50 -20.71
N PRO A 158 1.62 7.49 -21.54
CA PRO A 158 2.12 7.72 -22.91
C PRO A 158 1.02 7.92 -23.96
N TYR A 159 -0.27 7.87 -23.58
CA TYR A 159 -1.41 7.90 -24.50
C TYR A 159 -2.33 9.10 -24.23
N GLU A 160 -3.13 9.48 -25.23
CA GLU A 160 -4.16 10.51 -25.08
C GLU A 160 -5.33 10.03 -24.23
N GLU A 161 -5.61 8.73 -24.23
CA GLU A 161 -6.55 8.17 -23.28
C GLU A 161 -6.01 8.34 -21.86
N GLU A 162 -6.91 8.72 -20.95
CA GLU A 162 -6.63 8.92 -19.53
C GLU A 162 -6.37 7.60 -18.80
N ILE A 163 -5.31 6.89 -19.20
CA ILE A 163 -4.82 5.69 -18.54
C ILE A 163 -3.40 5.92 -18.08
N ALA A 164 -3.07 5.30 -16.95
CA ALA A 164 -1.71 5.24 -16.45
C ALA A 164 -1.18 3.80 -16.58
N ILE A 165 0.07 3.70 -17.04
CA ILE A 165 0.90 2.52 -16.84
C ILE A 165 1.62 2.73 -15.51
N ILE A 166 1.31 1.87 -14.54
CA ILE A 166 2.01 1.85 -13.26
C ILE A 166 3.05 0.73 -13.30
N CYS A 167 4.32 1.11 -13.21
CA CYS A 167 5.46 0.21 -13.26
C CYS A 167 6.43 0.48 -12.10
N ASN A 168 7.49 -0.33 -12.01
CA ASN A 168 8.54 -0.14 -11.04
C ASN A 168 9.51 0.97 -11.50
N GLU A 169 9.68 2.02 -10.70
CA GLU A 169 10.55 3.17 -11.02
C GLU A 169 12.01 2.74 -11.30
N GLU A 170 12.49 1.72 -10.58
CA GLU A 170 13.86 1.23 -10.69
C GLU A 170 13.97 -0.07 -11.53
N GLY A 171 12.91 -0.48 -12.23
CA GLY A 171 12.83 -1.80 -12.87
C GLY A 171 13.97 -2.07 -13.85
N LYS A 172 14.41 -1.04 -14.58
CA LYS A 172 15.56 -1.09 -15.50
C LYS A 172 16.90 -1.25 -14.78
N MET A 173 17.02 -0.67 -13.58
CA MET A 173 18.25 -0.62 -12.79
C MET A 173 18.43 -1.88 -11.93
N ASN A 174 17.33 -2.45 -11.42
CA ASN A 174 17.33 -3.58 -10.50
C ASN A 174 17.28 -4.95 -11.19
N GLY A 175 17.54 -4.99 -12.51
CA GLY A 175 17.67 -6.23 -13.27
C GLY A 175 16.37 -6.99 -13.51
N MET A 176 15.22 -6.30 -13.45
CA MET A 176 13.94 -6.91 -13.82
C MET A 176 13.93 -7.32 -15.30
N LEU A 177 13.09 -8.29 -15.67
CA LEU A 177 13.02 -8.74 -17.05
C LEU A 177 12.30 -7.71 -17.94
N PRO A 178 12.77 -7.44 -19.17
CA PRO A 178 12.03 -6.59 -20.10
C PRO A 178 10.68 -7.23 -20.43
N ASN A 179 9.63 -6.41 -20.50
CA ASN A 179 8.25 -6.90 -20.56
C ASN A 179 7.54 -6.52 -21.86
N ARG A 180 7.32 -5.22 -22.10
CA ARG A 180 6.65 -4.68 -23.28
C ARG A 180 7.28 -3.36 -23.72
N ALA A 181 7.41 -3.16 -25.03
CA ALA A 181 7.67 -1.86 -25.61
C ALA A 181 6.41 -0.99 -25.55
N ILE A 182 6.61 0.27 -25.22
CA ILE A 182 5.62 1.32 -25.34
C ILE A 182 5.88 2.05 -26.65
N TYR A 183 4.83 2.15 -27.45
CA TYR A 183 4.84 2.89 -28.70
C TYR A 183 3.91 4.08 -28.59
N SER A 184 4.35 5.25 -29.04
CA SER A 184 3.49 6.40 -29.29
C SER A 184 3.41 6.69 -30.79
N GLU A 185 2.38 7.40 -31.21
CA GLU A 185 2.26 7.90 -32.58
C GLU A 185 2.09 9.42 -32.52
N PRO A 186 3.21 10.18 -32.45
CA PRO A 186 3.16 11.63 -32.38
C PRO A 186 2.47 12.23 -33.62
N GLU A 187 1.80 13.36 -33.44
CA GLU A 187 1.13 14.05 -34.53
C GLU A 187 2.12 14.40 -35.66
N GLY A 188 1.82 13.95 -36.89
CA GLY A 188 2.70 14.14 -38.06
C GLY A 188 3.80 13.09 -38.23
N ALA A 189 3.89 12.09 -37.35
CA ALA A 189 4.82 10.97 -37.53
C ALA A 189 4.42 10.06 -38.71
N LYS A 190 5.41 9.39 -39.32
CA LYS A 190 5.18 8.43 -40.42
C LYS A 190 4.77 7.04 -39.94
N GLY A 191 4.57 6.88 -38.63
CA GLY A 191 4.19 5.65 -37.96
C GLY A 191 4.58 5.73 -36.48
N ARG A 192 4.28 4.66 -35.75
CA ARG A 192 4.59 4.54 -34.32
C ARG A 192 6.10 4.51 -34.03
N GLU A 193 6.51 5.17 -32.97
CA GLU A 193 7.88 5.20 -32.46
C GLU A 193 7.94 4.51 -31.08
N MET A 194 8.99 3.70 -30.84
CA MET A 194 9.20 3.10 -29.52
C MET A 194 9.73 4.17 -28.58
N VAL A 195 8.96 4.51 -27.55
CA VAL A 195 9.33 5.54 -26.57
C VAL A 195 9.96 4.95 -25.33
N ASP A 196 9.57 3.73 -24.95
CA ASP A 196 10.17 3.05 -23.82
C ASP A 196 10.02 1.52 -23.89
N ILE A 197 10.72 0.81 -23.02
CA ILE A 197 10.53 -0.60 -22.71
C ILE A 197 10.33 -0.69 -21.20
N ILE A 198 9.19 -1.23 -20.77
CA ILE A 198 8.92 -1.47 -19.35
C ILE A 198 9.65 -2.73 -18.90
N PHE A 199 10.33 -2.66 -17.76
CA PHE A 199 11.03 -3.76 -17.11
C PHE A 199 10.27 -4.17 -15.84
N GLY A 200 10.05 -5.47 -15.66
CA GLY A 200 9.18 -6.00 -14.60
C GLY A 200 7.71 -6.05 -15.00
N GLN A 201 6.87 -6.52 -14.09
CA GLN A 201 5.42 -6.49 -14.29
C GLN A 201 4.89 -5.09 -14.04
N PHE A 202 3.86 -4.71 -14.80
CA PHE A 202 3.19 -3.42 -14.69
C PHE A 202 1.69 -3.64 -14.77
N PHE A 203 0.90 -2.65 -14.38
CA PHE A 203 -0.54 -2.69 -14.59
C PHE A 203 -1.04 -1.39 -15.23
N ILE A 204 -2.22 -1.47 -15.85
CA ILE A 204 -2.91 -0.34 -16.46
C ILE A 204 -4.19 -0.06 -15.70
N CYS A 205 -4.38 1.19 -15.29
CA CYS A 205 -5.58 1.69 -14.61
C CYS A 205 -6.12 2.94 -15.31
N TYR A 206 -7.36 3.31 -14.98
CA TYR A 206 -7.94 4.57 -15.44
C TYR A 206 -7.41 5.70 -14.54
N ALA A 207 -6.94 6.79 -15.13
CA ALA A 207 -6.29 7.90 -14.44
C ALA A 207 -6.76 9.24 -15.06
N PRO A 208 -8.02 9.66 -14.80
CA PRO A 208 -8.54 10.91 -15.32
C PRO A 208 -7.83 12.10 -14.69
N ALA A 209 -7.59 13.15 -15.49
CA ALA A 209 -6.83 14.32 -15.06
C ALA A 209 -7.47 15.07 -13.87
N GLU A 210 -8.78 14.91 -13.66
CA GLU A 210 -9.52 15.51 -12.55
C GLU A 210 -9.57 14.64 -11.28
N SER A 211 -8.97 13.45 -11.28
CA SER A 211 -8.94 12.54 -10.13
C SER A 211 -7.55 12.48 -9.50
N GLU A 212 -7.51 12.61 -8.17
CA GLU A 212 -6.29 12.36 -7.37
C GLU A 212 -6.07 10.86 -7.11
N LYS A 213 -6.98 9.99 -7.56
CA LYS A 213 -6.93 8.54 -7.40
C LYS A 213 -6.89 7.81 -8.74
N PHE A 214 -6.26 6.65 -8.74
CA PHE A 214 -6.42 5.66 -9.81
C PHE A 214 -7.77 4.97 -9.69
N LEU A 215 -8.39 4.69 -10.83
CA LEU A 215 -9.73 4.12 -10.92
C LEU A 215 -9.71 2.80 -11.69
N SER A 216 -10.77 2.03 -11.52
CA SER A 216 -10.99 0.80 -12.29
C SER A 216 -10.99 1.09 -13.79
N LEU A 217 -10.26 0.28 -14.54
CA LEU A 217 -10.18 0.38 -16.00
C LEU A 217 -11.55 0.04 -16.61
N GLN A 218 -12.08 0.97 -17.40
CA GLN A 218 -13.35 0.78 -18.11
C GLN A 218 -13.24 -0.35 -19.12
N LYS A 219 -14.34 -1.03 -19.40
CA LYS A 219 -14.38 -2.26 -20.22
C LYS A 219 -13.79 -2.03 -21.62
N GLU A 220 -14.11 -0.91 -22.24
CA GLU A 220 -13.66 -0.56 -23.58
C GLU A 220 -12.14 -0.35 -23.62
N LEU A 221 -11.59 0.37 -22.63
CA LEU A 221 -10.15 0.58 -22.46
C LEU A 221 -9.44 -0.74 -22.14
N ALA A 222 -10.00 -1.56 -21.25
CA ALA A 222 -9.46 -2.88 -20.91
C ALA A 222 -9.31 -3.75 -22.16
N GLN A 223 -10.34 -3.83 -23.00
CA GLN A 223 -10.29 -4.61 -24.26
C GLN A 223 -9.25 -4.06 -25.24
N LYS A 224 -9.14 -2.72 -25.38
CA LYS A 224 -8.14 -2.06 -26.22
C LYS A 224 -6.73 -2.44 -25.78
N TYR A 225 -6.40 -2.24 -24.51
CA TYR A 225 -5.05 -2.46 -24.01
C TYR A 225 -4.71 -3.94 -23.81
N GLU A 226 -5.69 -4.80 -23.56
CA GLU A 226 -5.50 -6.25 -23.59
C GLU A 226 -5.09 -6.71 -25.00
N ALA A 227 -5.74 -6.18 -26.04
CA ALA A 227 -5.37 -6.47 -27.42
C ALA A 227 -3.98 -5.91 -27.78
N GLN A 228 -3.68 -4.69 -27.33
CA GLN A 228 -2.39 -4.03 -27.57
C GLN A 228 -1.21 -4.79 -26.94
N PHE A 229 -1.33 -5.18 -25.67
CA PHE A 229 -0.27 -5.86 -24.91
C PHE A 229 -0.36 -7.39 -24.92
N LYS A 230 -1.24 -7.94 -25.77
CA LYS A 230 -1.59 -9.35 -25.83
C LYS A 230 -0.37 -10.27 -25.87
N LEU A 231 0.56 -10.05 -26.80
CA LEU A 231 1.69 -10.93 -27.00
C LEU A 231 2.92 -10.43 -26.25
N PRO A 232 3.61 -11.31 -25.49
CA PRO A 232 4.96 -11.06 -25.02
C PRO A 232 5.93 -10.72 -26.12
N GLU A 233 6.96 -9.95 -25.77
CA GLU A 233 7.95 -9.44 -26.69
C GLU A 233 9.36 -9.88 -26.29
N ARG A 234 10.21 -10.09 -27.30
CA ARG A 234 11.66 -10.24 -27.13
C ARG A 234 12.36 -9.03 -27.71
N PHE A 235 13.37 -8.56 -27.00
CA PHE A 235 14.11 -7.37 -27.36
C PHE A 235 15.48 -7.76 -27.90
N PHE A 236 15.83 -7.21 -29.07
CA PHE A 236 17.12 -7.42 -29.70
C PHE A 236 17.73 -6.08 -30.08
N LYS A 237 19.05 -5.96 -29.93
CA LYS A 237 19.80 -4.83 -30.47
C LYS A 237 20.12 -5.09 -31.94
N GLN A 238 19.76 -4.16 -32.81
CA GLN A 238 20.08 -4.17 -34.24
C GLN A 238 20.73 -2.84 -34.62
N GLY A 239 22.06 -2.83 -34.67
CA GLY A 239 22.83 -1.58 -34.78
C GLY A 239 22.60 -0.71 -33.55
N ASP A 240 22.18 0.53 -33.78
CA ASP A 240 21.84 1.49 -32.72
C ASP A 240 20.37 1.42 -32.28
N ASN A 241 19.56 0.59 -32.93
CA ASN A 241 18.13 0.45 -32.64
C ASN A 241 17.84 -0.78 -31.77
N ILE A 242 16.76 -0.70 -30.99
CA ILE A 242 16.15 -1.86 -30.32
C ILE A 242 14.91 -2.28 -31.10
N ILE A 243 14.80 -3.58 -31.38
CA ILE A 243 13.60 -4.17 -31.99
C ILE A 243 12.87 -5.03 -30.96
N ALA A 244 11.56 -4.86 -30.87
CA ALA A 244 10.66 -5.71 -30.08
C ALA A 244 9.93 -6.68 -31.02
N VAL A 245 10.06 -7.98 -30.76
CA VAL A 245 9.48 -9.04 -31.58
C VAL A 245 8.45 -9.81 -30.76
N PRO A 246 7.15 -9.70 -31.08
CA PRO A 246 6.10 -10.45 -30.40
C PRO A 246 6.26 -11.97 -30.59
N TYR A 247 5.93 -12.75 -29.57
CA TYR A 247 5.93 -14.20 -29.63
C TYR A 247 4.75 -14.83 -28.91
N LYS A 248 4.38 -16.04 -29.33
CA LYS A 248 3.39 -16.87 -28.61
C LYS A 248 4.10 -17.65 -27.50
N PRO A 249 3.68 -17.52 -26.22
CA PRO A 249 4.21 -18.32 -25.13
C PRO A 249 4.07 -19.83 -25.40
N LYS A 250 5.03 -20.62 -24.92
CA LYS A 250 5.17 -22.05 -25.29
C LYS A 250 4.40 -23.04 -24.38
N SER A 251 3.80 -22.62 -23.26
CA SER A 251 3.06 -23.52 -22.35
C SER A 251 1.92 -22.83 -21.59
N LYS A 252 0.96 -23.65 -21.10
CA LYS A 252 -0.21 -23.24 -20.30
C LYS A 252 0.12 -22.55 -18.97
N GLU A 253 1.34 -22.69 -18.46
CA GLU A 253 1.78 -21.99 -17.23
C GLU A 253 1.98 -20.49 -17.45
N TYR A 254 2.21 -20.07 -18.69
CA TYR A 254 2.29 -18.65 -19.07
C TYR A 254 0.93 -18.07 -19.52
N GLU A 255 -0.14 -18.88 -19.43
CA GLU A 255 -1.54 -18.50 -19.71
C GLU A 255 -2.34 -18.19 -18.43
N ARG A 256 -1.78 -18.41 -17.23
CA ARG A 256 -2.46 -18.27 -15.93
C ARG A 256 -1.88 -17.16 -15.07
#